data_AF-A0A1S2CCS2-F1
#
_entry.id   AF-A0A1S2CCS2-F1
#
_cell.length_a   1.000
_cell.length_b   1.000
_cell.length_c   1.000
_cell.angle_alpha   90.00
_cell.angle_beta   90.00
_cell.angle_gamma   90.00
#
_symmetry.space_group_name_H-M   'P 1'
#
loop_
_entity.id
_entity.type
_entity.pdbx_description
1 polymer ?
#
loop_
_entity_poly.entity_id
_entity_poly.type
_entity_poly.pdbx_seq_one_letter_code
_entity_poly.pdbx_strand_id
1 'polypeptide(L)'
;MHLNVTNCFILLLALSLPAICSAAPQRAIGAVIFEGVSTFGAEQLLPLYADSLGKAPDKKEQARLRTRTKDYYVSQGYLSPAVNVKPSSDNEDILVVHVEEPQIDDIQVTGGVSRKRAALRERMGPLRERSPVSKTDIERFSRALELAVGVGLQTRIDETAPGKHRVTFTIAPQVRGELTYSAEGSQRLGQHMVGGSVSVYGPGAGIREIYVSGIHTIESAGYRNVGTGLSLSASDRDTFYADISSARAVPQDEGASPSKVYRRLWSRLKWRHDLIDSGTFTLAVDGSVTLRDYTRERGDETEIDERLRMASAGALAYIKGKDSTSRFGLSGRTGFDAWVLSAMEPAQTMPSTWRFKRSTPITRSGTDCRLIFP
;
A
#
# COMPACT_ATOMS: atom_id res chain seq x y z
N MET A 1 -39.09 100.68 37.48
CA MET A 1 -38.41 99.44 37.91
C MET A 1 -36.92 99.60 37.72
N HIS A 2 -36.27 99.82 38.86
CA HIS A 2 -34.91 99.39 39.22
C HIS A 2 -34.54 97.99 38.68
N LEU A 3 -33.30 97.55 38.58
CA LEU A 3 -31.98 98.12 38.87
C LEU A 3 -30.97 97.23 38.14
N ASN A 4 -29.84 97.83 37.86
CA ASN A 4 -28.65 97.24 37.29
C ASN A 4 -27.71 96.78 38.43
N VAL A 5 -26.66 96.05 38.06
CA VAL A 5 -25.34 95.96 38.72
C VAL A 5 -25.08 94.96 39.89
N THR A 6 -24.03 94.16 39.67
CA THR A 6 -22.85 93.84 40.53
C THR A 6 -22.86 92.74 41.61
N ASN A 7 -21.92 91.80 41.35
CA ASN A 7 -20.76 91.40 42.17
C ASN A 7 -20.80 90.22 43.15
N CYS A 8 -19.66 89.51 43.06
CA CYS A 8 -18.86 88.89 44.13
C CYS A 8 -19.32 87.55 44.73
N PHE A 9 -18.51 86.50 44.52
CA PHE A 9 -17.80 85.69 45.56
C PHE A 9 -17.19 84.46 44.85
N ILE A 10 -15.87 84.43 44.63
CA ILE A 10 -14.84 83.80 45.48
C ILE A 10 -14.76 82.26 45.32
N LEU A 11 -13.78 81.86 44.50
CA LEU A 11 -12.64 81.01 44.86
C LEU A 11 -12.92 79.69 45.62
N LEU A 12 -12.91 78.56 44.90
CA LEU A 12 -12.42 77.27 45.38
C LEU A 12 -12.01 76.41 44.18
N LEU A 13 -10.87 76.77 43.58
CA LEU A 13 -10.19 75.96 42.58
C LEU A 13 -9.46 74.82 43.32
N ALA A 14 -10.14 73.69 43.49
CA ALA A 14 -9.48 72.46 43.84
C ALA A 14 -8.58 72.04 42.67
N LEU A 15 -7.27 72.20 42.83
CA LEU A 15 -6.27 71.61 41.96
C LEU A 15 -6.38 70.08 42.02
N SER A 16 -7.16 69.49 41.11
CA SER A 16 -6.92 68.12 40.67
C SER A 16 -5.80 68.15 39.65
N LEU A 17 -4.56 68.10 40.15
CA LEU A 17 -3.41 67.75 39.32
C LEU A 17 -3.73 66.39 38.66
N PRO A 18 -3.82 66.28 37.32
CA PRO A 18 -3.73 64.98 36.70
C PRO A 18 -2.33 64.47 37.06
N ALA A 19 -2.28 63.43 37.89
CA ALA A 19 -1.09 62.60 37.98
C ALA A 19 -0.83 62.13 36.54
N ILE A 20 0.11 62.77 35.87
CA ILE A 20 0.73 62.26 34.65
C ILE A 20 1.46 61.03 35.14
N CYS A 21 0.72 59.93 35.21
CA CYS A 21 1.27 58.60 35.34
C CYS A 21 2.14 58.46 34.09
N SER A 22 3.44 58.68 34.27
CA SER A 22 4.44 58.33 33.28
C SER A 22 4.33 56.82 33.13
N ALA A 23 3.44 56.39 32.23
CA ALA A 23 3.37 55.01 31.79
C ALA A 23 4.77 54.73 31.23
N ALA A 24 5.51 53.86 31.91
CA ALA A 24 6.78 53.37 31.42
C ALA A 24 6.62 53.03 29.92
N PRO A 25 7.59 53.40 29.07
CA PRO A 25 7.48 53.20 27.62
C PRO A 25 7.01 51.77 27.37
N GLN A 26 5.85 51.65 26.73
CA GLN A 26 5.22 50.38 26.46
C GLN A 26 6.14 49.64 25.48
N ARG A 27 6.93 48.70 26.01
CA ARG A 27 7.86 47.86 25.23
C ARG A 27 7.10 47.24 24.08
N ALA A 28 7.64 47.34 22.88
CA ALA A 28 6.99 46.92 21.65
C ALA A 28 7.89 45.94 20.91
N ILE A 29 7.30 44.89 20.35
CA ILE A 29 8.01 43.88 19.57
C ILE A 29 8.62 44.57 18.35
N GLY A 30 9.95 44.71 18.35
CA GLY A 30 10.72 45.26 17.23
C GLY A 30 11.08 44.21 16.19
N ALA A 31 11.26 42.95 16.61
CA ALA A 31 11.60 41.86 15.71
C ALA A 31 11.12 40.49 16.21
N VAL A 32 10.99 39.54 15.29
CA VAL A 32 10.73 38.13 15.57
C VAL A 32 11.76 37.28 14.84
N ILE A 33 12.39 36.36 15.55
CA ILE A 33 13.41 35.45 15.04
C ILE A 33 12.88 34.02 15.14
N PHE A 34 13.02 33.24 14.07
CA PHE A 34 12.70 31.82 14.05
C PHE A 34 13.97 30.99 14.12
N GLU A 35 13.98 30.01 15.02
CA GLU A 35 15.07 29.05 15.18
C GLU A 35 14.55 27.62 15.01
N GLY A 36 15.38 26.74 14.46
CA GLY A 36 15.03 25.33 14.25
C GLY A 36 14.09 25.06 13.07
N VAL A 37 13.84 26.07 12.22
CA VAL A 37 13.06 25.93 10.98
C VAL A 37 13.99 25.67 9.81
N SER A 38 13.86 24.50 9.19
CA SER A 38 14.56 24.11 7.95
C SER A 38 13.64 24.15 6.73
N THR A 39 12.33 24.04 6.96
CA THR A 39 11.33 23.87 5.89
C THR A 39 10.96 25.16 5.17
N PHE A 40 10.94 26.27 5.90
CA PHE A 40 10.33 27.52 5.44
C PHE A 40 11.32 28.68 5.40
N GLY A 41 11.28 29.45 4.32
CA GLY A 41 12.06 30.68 4.18
C GLY A 41 11.51 31.85 5.01
N ALA A 42 12.30 32.90 5.19
CA ALA A 42 11.92 34.07 5.98
C ALA A 42 10.66 34.76 5.42
N GLU A 43 10.56 34.86 4.09
CA GLU A 43 9.43 35.43 3.36
C GLU A 43 8.12 34.67 3.59
N GLN A 44 8.19 33.36 3.84
CA GLN A 44 7.03 32.52 4.13
C GLN A 44 6.57 32.66 5.59
N LEU A 45 7.51 32.96 6.50
CA LEU A 45 7.23 33.14 7.92
C LEU A 45 6.79 34.56 8.28
N LEU A 46 7.19 35.58 7.50
CA LEU A 46 6.85 36.99 7.73
C LEU A 46 5.35 37.22 7.99
N PRO A 47 4.40 36.66 7.19
CA PRO A 47 2.97 36.85 7.43
C PRO A 47 2.48 36.34 8.80
N LEU A 48 3.20 35.42 9.45
CA LEU A 48 2.78 34.84 10.72
C LEU A 48 2.90 35.85 11.88
N TYR A 49 3.89 36.73 11.82
CA TYR A 49 4.24 37.66 12.89
C TYR A 49 4.18 39.15 12.50
N ALA A 50 3.90 39.48 11.23
CA ALA A 50 3.78 40.88 10.79
C ALA A 50 2.81 41.69 11.65
N ASP A 51 1.64 41.11 11.99
CA ASP A 51 0.65 41.74 12.87
C ASP A 51 1.15 41.94 14.31
N SER A 52 2.20 41.22 14.73
CA SER A 52 2.72 41.23 16.09
C SER A 52 3.73 42.37 16.30
N LEU A 53 4.33 42.87 15.22
CA LEU A 53 5.29 43.98 15.27
C LEU A 53 4.62 45.25 15.84
N GLY A 54 5.32 45.94 16.72
CA GLY A 54 4.82 47.14 17.40
C GLY A 54 3.85 46.88 18.57
N LYS A 55 3.47 45.62 18.85
CA LYS A 55 2.63 45.26 20.01
C LYS A 55 3.48 44.90 21.24
N ALA A 56 2.86 44.88 22.41
CA ALA A 56 3.53 44.46 23.64
C ALA A 56 3.94 42.95 23.57
N PRO A 57 5.15 42.56 24.02
CA PRO A 57 5.63 41.17 24.02
C PRO A 57 5.01 40.31 25.14
N ASP A 58 3.69 40.40 25.33
CA ASP A 58 2.98 39.73 26.41
C ASP A 58 2.77 38.22 26.14
N LYS A 59 2.31 37.49 27.17
CA LYS A 59 2.01 36.05 27.07
C LYS A 59 0.95 35.73 26.03
N LYS A 60 0.05 36.68 25.75
CA LYS A 60 -1.04 36.49 24.78
C LYS A 60 -0.49 36.49 23.36
N GLU A 61 0.41 37.42 23.05
CA GLU A 61 1.05 37.47 21.73
C GLU A 61 2.00 36.28 21.53
N GLN A 62 2.73 35.87 22.56
CA GLN A 62 3.54 34.64 22.54
C GLN A 62 2.70 33.38 22.26
N ALA A 63 1.54 33.24 22.92
CA ALA A 63 0.62 32.12 22.68
C ALA A 63 0.01 32.18 21.28
N ARG A 64 -0.36 33.37 20.79
CA ARG A 64 -0.90 33.56 19.43
C ARG A 64 0.12 33.15 18.38
N LEU A 65 1.36 33.61 18.50
CA LEU A 65 2.43 33.30 17.55
C LEU A 65 2.72 31.79 17.56
N ARG A 66 2.78 31.17 18.75
CA ARG A 66 2.91 29.72 18.90
C ARG A 66 1.84 28.96 18.13
N THR A 67 0.57 29.32 18.30
CA THR A 67 -0.56 28.68 17.60
C THR A 67 -0.46 28.90 16.10
N ARG A 68 -0.22 30.14 15.64
CA ARG A 68 -0.07 30.45 14.21
C ARG A 68 1.04 29.66 13.54
N THR A 69 2.19 29.51 14.21
CA THR A 69 3.31 28.71 13.68
C THR A 69 2.92 27.24 13.56
N LYS A 70 2.28 26.65 14.58
CA LYS A 70 1.80 25.27 14.52
C LYS A 70 0.79 25.06 13.40
N ASP A 71 -0.20 25.95 13.31
CA ASP A 71 -1.25 25.90 12.29
C ASP A 71 -0.66 26.04 10.89
N TYR A 72 0.38 26.87 10.73
CA TYR A 72 1.07 27.02 9.46
C TYR A 72 1.71 25.70 9.00
N TYR A 73 2.50 25.02 9.86
CA TYR A 73 3.06 23.70 9.55
C TYR A 73 1.97 22.69 9.13
N VAL A 74 0.90 22.60 9.91
CA VAL A 74 -0.22 21.68 9.63
C VAL A 74 -0.92 22.03 8.32
N SER A 75 -1.12 23.32 8.03
CA SER A 75 -1.71 23.79 6.76
C SER A 75 -0.85 23.46 5.54
N GLN A 76 0.46 23.41 5.70
CA GLN A 76 1.42 23.02 4.66
C GLN A 76 1.56 21.48 4.53
N GLY A 77 0.80 20.70 5.30
CA GLY A 77 0.78 19.23 5.23
C GLY A 77 1.82 18.54 6.12
N TYR A 78 2.56 19.27 6.95
CA TYR A 78 3.46 18.71 7.95
C TYR A 78 2.70 18.22 9.18
N LEU A 79 3.35 17.37 9.97
CA LEU A 79 2.83 17.06 11.31
C LEU A 79 3.03 18.26 12.25
N SER A 80 2.32 18.24 13.38
CA SER A 80 2.38 19.32 14.37
C SER A 80 3.79 19.43 14.98
N PRO A 81 4.46 20.60 14.91
CA PRO A 81 5.75 20.82 15.56
C PRO A 81 5.61 21.12 17.06
N ALA A 82 6.72 21.03 17.80
CA ALA A 82 6.83 21.69 19.09
C ALA A 82 7.23 23.15 18.85
N VAL A 83 6.53 24.09 19.49
CA VAL A 83 6.82 25.52 19.33
C VAL A 83 6.87 26.18 20.69
N ASN A 84 7.98 26.83 20.99
CA ASN A 84 8.17 27.64 22.18
C ASN A 84 8.50 29.07 21.76
N VAL A 85 7.82 30.04 22.35
CA VAL A 85 7.98 31.47 22.04
C VAL A 85 8.34 32.18 23.34
N LYS A 86 9.45 32.90 23.35
CA LYS A 86 9.95 33.65 24.52
C LYS A 86 10.63 34.95 24.05
N PRO A 87 10.66 36.01 24.88
CA PRO A 87 11.54 37.14 24.64
C PRO A 87 13.00 36.70 24.63
N SER A 88 13.84 37.35 23.82
CA SER A 88 15.28 37.12 23.80
C SER A 88 15.90 37.54 25.12
N SER A 89 16.91 36.80 25.60
CA SER A 89 17.70 37.15 26.79
C SER A 89 18.46 38.47 26.61
N ASP A 90 18.81 38.78 25.36
CA ASP A 90 19.68 39.90 25.03
C ASP A 90 18.88 41.17 24.75
N ASN A 91 17.62 41.02 24.33
CA ASN A 91 16.71 42.12 24.05
C ASN A 91 15.25 41.68 24.18
N GLU A 92 14.54 42.22 25.17
CA GLU A 92 13.13 41.90 25.42
C GLU A 92 12.16 42.35 24.30
N ASP A 93 12.58 43.27 23.43
CA ASP A 93 11.80 43.72 22.27
C ASP A 93 11.90 42.73 21.09
N ILE A 94 12.66 41.65 21.23
CA ILE A 94 12.80 40.58 20.23
C ILE A 94 12.12 39.32 20.75
N LEU A 95 11.17 38.78 20.01
CA LEU A 95 10.61 37.44 20.29
C LEU A 95 11.38 36.38 19.51
N VAL A 96 11.82 35.33 20.22
CA VAL A 96 12.43 34.14 19.63
C VAL A 96 11.40 33.01 19.60
N VAL A 97 11.14 32.49 18.41
CA VAL A 97 10.27 31.34 18.14
C VAL A 97 11.17 30.14 17.89
N HIS A 98 11.38 29.33 18.91
CA HIS A 98 12.06 28.05 18.77
C HIS A 98 11.07 27.00 18.28
N VAL A 99 11.36 26.40 17.14
CA VAL A 99 10.58 25.33 16.52
C VAL A 99 11.38 24.05 16.58
N GLU A 100 10.83 23.04 17.23
CA GLU A 100 11.27 21.65 17.08
C GLU A 100 10.42 21.02 15.98
N GLU A 101 11.02 20.86 14.81
CA GLU A 101 10.37 20.31 13.64
C GLU A 101 9.85 18.88 13.89
N PRO A 102 8.71 18.51 13.27
CA PRO A 102 8.05 17.25 13.55
C PRO A 102 8.90 16.05 13.11
N GLN A 103 9.06 15.08 14.01
CA GLN A 103 9.82 13.86 13.79
C GLN A 103 9.03 12.60 14.16
N ILE A 104 9.38 11.47 13.55
CA ILE A 104 8.86 10.16 13.94
C ILE A 104 9.79 9.53 14.99
N ASP A 105 9.31 9.41 16.23
CA ASP A 105 10.08 8.83 17.34
C ASP A 105 9.88 7.32 17.47
N ASP A 106 8.68 6.84 17.13
CA ASP A 106 8.31 5.44 17.22
C ASP A 106 7.53 4.98 15.98
N ILE A 107 7.77 3.72 15.60
CA ILE A 107 7.02 3.07 14.52
C ILE A 107 6.57 1.71 15.02
N GLN A 108 5.26 1.49 14.97
CA GLN A 108 4.64 0.24 15.38
C GLN A 108 4.01 -0.46 14.19
N VAL A 109 4.09 -1.80 14.19
CA VAL A 109 3.44 -2.64 13.18
C VAL A 109 2.58 -3.68 13.87
N THR A 110 1.28 -3.61 13.61
CA THR A 110 0.26 -4.48 14.21
C THR A 110 -0.48 -5.27 13.13
N GLY A 111 -1.22 -6.30 13.55
CA GLY A 111 -1.93 -7.20 12.62
C GLY A 111 -1.02 -8.13 11.82
N GLY A 112 -1.63 -8.91 10.92
CA GLY A 112 -0.96 -9.84 10.01
C GLY A 112 -0.17 -10.98 10.68
N VAL A 113 0.62 -11.69 9.87
CA VAL A 113 1.53 -12.76 10.31
C VAL A 113 2.93 -12.22 10.62
N SER A 114 3.70 -12.93 11.46
CA SER A 114 5.01 -12.47 11.96
C SER A 114 6.01 -12.11 10.85
N ARG A 115 6.13 -12.92 9.78
CA ARG A 115 7.01 -12.63 8.63
C ARG A 115 6.71 -11.29 7.97
N LYS A 116 5.42 -10.97 7.76
CA LYS A 116 5.02 -9.70 7.14
C LYS A 116 5.32 -8.50 8.04
N ARG A 117 5.11 -8.63 9.35
CA ARG A 117 5.52 -7.60 10.32
C ARG A 117 7.03 -7.39 10.33
N ALA A 118 7.82 -8.46 10.31
CA ALA A 118 9.28 -8.36 10.26
C ALA A 118 9.77 -7.67 8.99
N ALA A 119 9.24 -8.08 7.82
CA ALA A 119 9.58 -7.47 6.54
C ALA A 119 9.20 -5.98 6.45
N LEU A 120 8.09 -5.57 7.08
CA LEU A 120 7.72 -4.17 7.19
C LEU A 120 8.70 -3.40 8.08
N ARG A 121 9.00 -3.91 9.28
CA ARG A 121 9.92 -3.26 10.23
C ARG A 121 11.32 -3.05 9.65
N GLU A 122 11.86 -4.04 8.95
CA GLU A 122 13.17 -3.95 8.30
C GLU A 122 13.23 -2.78 7.30
N ARG A 123 12.10 -2.50 6.63
CA ARG A 123 12.01 -1.44 5.60
C ARG A 123 11.66 -0.07 6.17
N MET A 124 11.31 0.03 7.45
CA MET A 124 10.81 1.26 8.09
C MET A 124 11.90 2.22 8.56
N GLY A 125 13.16 1.79 8.60
CA GLY A 125 14.31 2.61 9.05
C GLY A 125 14.36 4.02 8.45
N PRO A 126 14.28 4.18 7.11
CA PRO A 126 14.38 5.49 6.46
C PRO A 126 13.28 6.50 6.84
N LEU A 127 12.13 6.04 7.37
CA LEU A 127 11.07 6.95 7.81
C LEU A 127 11.41 7.64 9.14
N ARG A 128 12.17 6.97 10.03
CA ARG A 128 12.59 7.54 11.32
C ARG A 128 13.66 8.62 11.17
N GLU A 129 14.47 8.53 10.13
CA GLU A 129 15.58 9.46 9.87
C GLU A 129 15.10 10.76 9.20
N ARG A 130 13.83 10.83 8.79
CA ARG A 130 13.27 12.04 8.17
C ARG A 130 12.87 13.05 9.23
N SER A 131 13.32 14.28 9.02
CA SER A 131 12.89 15.49 9.73
C SER A 131 13.03 16.65 8.75
N PRO A 132 12.01 17.49 8.57
CA PRO A 132 10.66 17.39 9.11
C PRO A 132 9.82 16.33 8.36
N VAL A 133 8.79 15.80 9.02
CA VAL A 133 7.92 14.77 8.42
C VAL A 133 6.56 15.34 8.02
N SER A 134 6.16 15.05 6.78
CA SER A 134 4.84 15.38 6.23
C SER A 134 3.89 14.18 6.17
N LYS A 135 2.58 14.45 6.17
CA LYS A 135 1.55 13.41 5.98
C LYS A 135 1.71 12.73 4.63
N THR A 136 1.98 13.52 3.59
CA THR A 136 2.22 13.05 2.22
C THR A 136 3.41 12.09 2.13
N ASP A 137 4.48 12.35 2.88
CA ASP A 137 5.64 11.46 2.93
C ASP A 137 5.29 10.11 3.57
N ILE A 138 4.54 10.13 4.68
CA ILE A 138 4.08 8.90 5.35
C ILE A 138 3.16 8.09 4.42
N GLU A 139 2.23 8.74 3.72
CA GLU A 139 1.34 8.08 2.77
C GLU A 139 2.07 7.49 1.56
N ARG A 140 3.03 8.24 1.00
CA ARG A 140 3.87 7.75 -0.10
C ARG A 140 4.69 6.55 0.34
N PHE A 141 5.26 6.63 1.54
CA PHE A 141 6.03 5.55 2.14
C PHE A 141 5.15 4.31 2.42
N SER A 142 3.96 4.50 2.98
CA SER A 142 2.98 3.42 3.21
C SER A 142 2.66 2.68 1.91
N ARG A 143 2.32 3.41 0.84
CA ARG A 143 2.03 2.80 -0.48
C ARG A 143 3.22 2.03 -1.05
N ALA A 144 4.44 2.55 -0.89
CA ALA A 144 5.64 1.83 -1.31
C ALA A 144 5.84 0.53 -0.52
N LEU A 145 5.53 0.51 0.78
CA LEU A 145 5.55 -0.69 1.62
C LEU A 145 4.47 -1.70 1.22
N GLU A 146 3.23 -1.23 0.96
CA GLU A 146 2.13 -2.07 0.49
C GLU A 146 2.50 -2.83 -0.79
N LEU A 147 3.08 -2.12 -1.76
CA LEU A 147 3.55 -2.71 -3.02
C LEU A 147 4.71 -3.68 -2.82
N ALA A 148 5.65 -3.36 -1.93
CA ALA A 148 6.82 -4.19 -1.68
C ALA A 148 6.48 -5.48 -0.93
N VAL A 149 5.51 -5.44 -0.02
CA VAL A 149 5.16 -6.56 0.88
C VAL A 149 3.91 -7.31 0.42
N GLY A 150 3.08 -6.74 -0.47
CA GLY A 150 1.83 -7.33 -0.92
C GLY A 150 0.81 -7.42 0.20
N VAL A 151 0.58 -6.29 0.88
CA VAL A 151 -0.44 -6.13 1.93
C VAL A 151 -1.10 -4.77 1.83
N GLY A 152 -2.33 -4.67 2.35
CA GLY A 152 -2.90 -3.37 2.71
C GLY A 152 -2.35 -2.90 4.04
N LEU A 153 -2.12 -1.60 4.16
CA LEU A 153 -1.69 -0.93 5.38
C LEU A 153 -2.67 0.19 5.71
N GLN A 154 -3.22 0.13 6.92
CA GLN A 154 -3.88 1.28 7.53
C GLN A 154 -2.85 2.02 8.39
N THR A 155 -2.73 3.33 8.18
CA THR A 155 -1.77 4.15 8.92
C THR A 155 -2.51 5.02 9.92
N ARG A 156 -2.03 5.03 11.16
CA ARG A 156 -2.47 5.93 12.23
C ARG A 156 -1.27 6.70 12.75
N ILE A 157 -1.44 7.98 13.01
CA ILE A 157 -0.39 8.87 13.52
C ILE A 157 -0.90 9.46 14.83
N ASP A 158 -0.13 9.31 15.89
CA ASP A 158 -0.44 9.84 17.21
C ASP A 158 0.75 10.67 17.72
N GLU A 159 0.51 11.83 18.33
CA GLU A 159 1.57 12.65 18.95
C GLU A 159 1.92 12.04 20.32
N THR A 160 3.19 11.66 20.52
CA THR A 160 3.69 11.04 21.77
C THR A 160 4.21 12.09 22.74
N ALA A 161 4.80 13.15 22.21
CA ALA A 161 5.26 14.34 22.91
C ALA A 161 5.23 15.52 21.92
N PRO A 162 5.29 16.79 22.38
CA PRO A 162 5.33 17.92 21.47
C PRO A 162 6.38 17.76 20.36
N GLY A 163 5.95 17.77 19.10
CA GLY A 163 6.84 17.60 17.93
C GLY A 163 7.31 16.16 17.65
N LYS A 164 6.95 15.19 18.49
CA LYS A 164 7.29 13.77 18.33
C LYS A 164 6.05 12.93 18.07
N HIS A 165 6.12 12.10 17.03
CA HIS A 165 4.98 11.36 16.52
C HIS A 165 5.27 9.87 16.42
N ARG A 166 4.33 9.05 16.87
CA ARG A 166 4.29 7.61 16.62
C ARG A 166 3.47 7.33 15.38
N VAL A 167 4.01 6.52 14.47
CA VAL A 167 3.27 5.98 13.33
C VAL A 167 2.97 4.51 13.57
N THR A 168 1.69 4.15 13.55
CA THR A 168 1.22 2.76 13.65
C THR A 168 0.71 2.29 12.29
N PHE A 169 1.35 1.26 11.75
CA PHE A 169 0.92 0.56 10.54
C PHE A 169 0.20 -0.73 10.92
N THR A 170 -1.10 -0.79 10.62
CA THR A 170 -1.93 -1.99 10.82
C THR A 170 -2.05 -2.73 9.51
N ILE A 171 -1.58 -3.98 9.46
CA ILE A 171 -1.79 -4.85 8.29
C ILE A 171 -3.27 -5.18 8.20
N ALA A 172 -3.89 -4.77 7.10
CA ALA A 172 -5.31 -4.96 6.83
C ALA A 172 -5.53 -5.76 5.54
N PRO A 173 -6.68 -6.42 5.38
CA PRO A 173 -7.05 -7.04 4.12
C PRO A 173 -7.08 -6.01 2.99
N GLN A 174 -6.56 -6.37 1.82
CA GLN A 174 -6.57 -5.51 0.63
C GLN A 174 -7.27 -6.20 -0.52
N VAL A 175 -8.25 -5.52 -1.11
CA VAL A 175 -8.90 -5.98 -2.34
C VAL A 175 -8.20 -5.35 -3.54
N ARG A 176 -7.81 -6.16 -4.52
CA ARG A 176 -7.29 -5.72 -5.81
C ARG A 176 -8.12 -6.33 -6.93
N GLY A 177 -8.54 -5.49 -7.86
CA GLY A 177 -9.16 -5.91 -9.10
C GLY A 177 -8.20 -5.70 -10.28
N GLU A 178 -8.28 -6.56 -11.28
CA GLU A 178 -7.63 -6.39 -12.58
C GLU A 178 -8.66 -6.68 -13.68
N LEU A 179 -8.62 -5.89 -14.75
CA LEU A 179 -9.33 -6.14 -15.99
C LEU A 179 -8.30 -6.25 -17.11
N THR A 180 -8.42 -7.27 -17.93
CA THR A 180 -7.49 -7.56 -19.03
C THR A 180 -8.28 -7.65 -20.32
N TYR A 181 -7.74 -7.07 -21.38
CA TYR A 181 -8.19 -7.31 -22.75
C TYR A 181 -7.04 -7.93 -23.54
N SER A 182 -7.34 -8.93 -24.35
CA SER A 182 -6.36 -9.57 -25.23
C SER A 182 -7.00 -9.90 -26.58
N ALA A 183 -6.22 -9.79 -27.66
CA ALA A 183 -6.60 -10.19 -29.02
C ALA A 183 -5.86 -11.47 -29.46
N GLU A 184 -5.31 -12.24 -28.51
CA GLU A 184 -4.54 -13.46 -28.77
C GLU A 184 -5.43 -14.71 -28.89
N GLY A 185 -6.75 -14.55 -28.88
CA GLY A 185 -7.69 -15.66 -29.03
C GLY A 185 -7.61 -16.29 -30.42
N SER A 186 -8.11 -17.52 -30.54
CA SER A 186 -8.11 -18.23 -31.82
C SER A 186 -9.33 -17.84 -32.68
N GLN A 187 -9.20 -17.86 -33.99
CA GLN A 187 -10.33 -17.70 -34.92
C GLN A 187 -11.49 -18.65 -34.62
N ARG A 188 -11.19 -19.89 -34.19
CA ARG A 188 -12.20 -20.92 -33.91
C ARG A 188 -13.02 -20.64 -32.65
N LEU A 189 -12.46 -19.92 -31.67
CA LEU A 189 -13.09 -19.70 -30.36
C LEU A 189 -13.47 -18.23 -30.11
N GLY A 190 -12.97 -17.29 -30.92
CA GLY A 190 -13.05 -15.85 -30.68
C GLY A 190 -11.67 -15.26 -30.47
N GLN A 191 -11.35 -14.19 -31.20
CA GLN A 191 -10.03 -13.55 -31.17
C GLN A 191 -9.88 -12.62 -29.98
N HIS A 192 -10.94 -11.87 -29.63
CA HIS A 192 -10.85 -10.91 -28.56
C HIS A 192 -11.47 -11.47 -27.28
N MET A 193 -10.69 -11.35 -26.21
CA MET A 193 -11.02 -11.87 -24.90
C MET A 193 -10.98 -10.73 -23.90
N VAL A 194 -11.96 -10.70 -23.01
CA VAL A 194 -11.95 -9.89 -21.80
C VAL A 194 -11.82 -10.81 -20.60
N GLY A 195 -10.86 -10.51 -19.74
CA GLY A 195 -10.62 -11.18 -18.48
C GLY A 195 -10.73 -10.22 -17.32
N GLY A 196 -11.01 -10.75 -16.15
CA GLY A 196 -10.96 -9.99 -14.92
C GLY A 196 -10.58 -10.89 -13.74
N SER A 197 -9.95 -10.30 -12.73
CA SER A 197 -9.71 -10.97 -11.46
C SER A 197 -9.98 -10.03 -10.30
N VAL A 198 -10.41 -10.60 -9.18
CA VAL A 198 -10.53 -9.92 -7.89
C VAL A 198 -9.80 -10.78 -6.87
N SER A 199 -8.87 -10.16 -6.16
CA SER A 199 -8.03 -10.82 -5.15
C SER A 199 -8.14 -10.09 -3.82
N VAL A 200 -8.27 -10.85 -2.72
CA VAL A 200 -8.25 -10.35 -1.35
C VAL A 200 -6.97 -10.84 -0.69
N TYR A 201 -6.04 -9.92 -0.42
CA TYR A 201 -4.77 -10.20 0.23
C TYR A 201 -4.90 -10.10 1.74
N GLY A 202 -4.35 -11.09 2.45
CA GLY A 202 -4.30 -11.11 3.92
C GLY A 202 -5.66 -11.01 4.63
N PRO A 203 -6.72 -11.76 4.22
CA PRO A 203 -8.03 -11.68 4.87
C PRO A 203 -8.03 -12.16 6.34
N GLY A 204 -6.97 -12.82 6.81
CA GLY A 204 -6.82 -13.30 8.19
C GLY A 204 -6.47 -14.79 8.26
N ALA A 205 -6.34 -15.34 9.47
CA ALA A 205 -6.20 -16.79 9.73
C ALA A 205 -5.10 -17.53 8.93
N GLY A 206 -3.97 -16.88 8.64
CA GLY A 206 -2.89 -17.47 7.85
C GLY A 206 -3.14 -17.51 6.34
N ILE A 207 -4.29 -17.02 5.88
CA ILE A 207 -4.62 -16.88 4.46
C ILE A 207 -3.83 -15.69 3.89
N ARG A 208 -3.04 -15.96 2.85
CA ARG A 208 -2.25 -14.96 2.14
C ARG A 208 -3.06 -14.25 1.07
N GLU A 209 -3.86 -14.99 0.33
CA GLU A 209 -4.64 -14.51 -0.81
C GLU A 209 -5.84 -15.43 -1.05
N ILE A 210 -6.97 -14.83 -1.41
CA ILE A 210 -8.12 -15.51 -2.03
C ILE A 210 -8.39 -14.77 -3.33
N TYR A 211 -8.58 -15.46 -4.43
CA TYR A 211 -8.88 -14.82 -5.71
C TYR A 211 -10.02 -15.51 -6.45
N VAL A 212 -10.70 -14.73 -7.27
CA VAL A 212 -11.66 -15.19 -8.28
C VAL A 212 -11.25 -14.53 -9.59
N SER A 213 -11.24 -15.30 -10.67
CA SER A 213 -10.90 -14.81 -12.00
C SER A 213 -11.84 -15.37 -13.05
N GLY A 214 -12.06 -14.63 -14.11
CA GLY A 214 -12.80 -15.10 -15.28
C GLY A 214 -12.22 -14.53 -16.56
N ILE A 215 -12.39 -15.25 -17.65
CA ILE A 215 -12.11 -14.79 -19.01
C ILE A 215 -13.20 -15.25 -19.95
N HIS A 216 -13.56 -14.41 -20.90
CA HIS A 216 -14.62 -14.65 -21.87
C HIS A 216 -14.28 -14.02 -23.22
N THR A 217 -14.62 -14.71 -24.31
CA THR A 217 -14.56 -14.17 -25.67
C THR A 217 -15.67 -13.16 -25.91
N ILE A 218 -15.37 -12.03 -26.55
CA ILE A 218 -16.33 -10.93 -26.73
C ILE A 218 -17.25 -11.17 -27.92
N GLU A 219 -16.70 -11.67 -29.04
CA GLU A 219 -17.45 -11.87 -30.29
C GLU A 219 -18.37 -13.09 -30.25
N SER A 220 -18.15 -13.99 -29.30
CA SER A 220 -18.75 -15.32 -29.36
C SER A 220 -18.91 -15.96 -27.99
N ALA A 221 -19.78 -16.97 -27.92
CA ALA A 221 -19.83 -17.91 -26.80
C ALA A 221 -18.70 -18.97 -26.86
N GLY A 222 -17.64 -18.72 -27.64
CA GLY A 222 -16.67 -19.73 -28.06
C GLY A 222 -15.67 -20.09 -26.97
N TYR A 223 -15.36 -19.20 -26.03
CA TYR A 223 -14.60 -19.56 -24.83
C TYR A 223 -15.05 -18.79 -23.58
N ARG A 224 -15.11 -19.52 -22.47
CA ARG A 224 -15.16 -18.93 -21.12
C ARG A 224 -14.43 -19.81 -20.12
N ASN A 225 -13.75 -19.18 -19.18
CA ASN A 225 -13.17 -19.85 -18.02
C ASN A 225 -13.44 -19.02 -16.77
N VAL A 226 -13.78 -19.70 -15.68
CA VAL A 226 -13.90 -19.11 -14.35
C VAL A 226 -13.08 -19.94 -13.40
N GLY A 227 -12.30 -19.29 -12.56
CA GLY A 227 -11.45 -19.92 -11.57
C GLY A 227 -11.48 -19.20 -10.25
N THR A 228 -11.14 -19.93 -9.19
CA THR A 228 -10.90 -19.38 -7.88
C THR A 228 -9.76 -20.15 -7.23
N GLY A 229 -9.04 -19.49 -6.34
CA GLY A 229 -8.04 -20.15 -5.54
C GLY A 229 -7.73 -19.39 -4.28
N LEU A 230 -6.94 -20.03 -3.44
CA LEU A 230 -6.44 -19.46 -2.21
C LEU A 230 -5.01 -19.91 -1.95
N SER A 231 -4.27 -19.09 -1.22
CA SER A 231 -2.97 -19.47 -0.68
C SER A 231 -2.89 -19.26 0.83
N LEU A 232 -2.27 -20.22 1.52
CA LEU A 232 -2.15 -20.31 2.96
C LEU A 232 -0.67 -20.34 3.35
N SER A 233 -0.29 -19.56 4.36
CA SER A 233 1.02 -19.71 5.03
C SER A 233 0.86 -20.67 6.20
N ALA A 234 1.42 -21.87 6.09
CA ALA A 234 1.45 -22.82 7.22
C ALA A 234 2.63 -22.54 8.16
N SER A 235 3.73 -22.01 7.62
CA SER A 235 4.90 -21.57 8.38
C SER A 235 5.53 -20.35 7.70
N ASP A 236 6.65 -19.87 8.24
CA ASP A 236 7.42 -18.80 7.58
C ASP A 236 8.04 -19.25 6.24
N ARG A 237 8.19 -20.56 6.02
CA ARG A 237 8.79 -21.16 4.81
C ARG A 237 7.78 -21.92 3.94
N ASP A 238 6.66 -22.36 4.52
CA ASP A 238 5.70 -23.22 3.86
C ASP A 238 4.47 -22.44 3.38
N THR A 239 4.18 -22.56 2.08
CA THR A 239 2.97 -22.02 1.46
C THR A 239 2.20 -23.13 0.75
N PHE A 240 0.90 -23.22 1.04
CA PHE A 240 -0.03 -24.08 0.34
C PHE A 240 -0.90 -23.27 -0.61
N TYR A 241 -1.24 -23.85 -1.74
CA TYR A 241 -2.12 -23.29 -2.76
C TYR A 241 -3.20 -24.31 -3.08
N ALA A 242 -4.44 -23.84 -3.19
CA ALA A 242 -5.55 -24.62 -3.69
C ALA A 242 -6.27 -23.80 -4.76
N ASP A 243 -6.39 -24.37 -5.95
CA ASP A 243 -6.99 -23.71 -7.10
C ASP A 243 -8.02 -24.63 -7.75
N ILE A 244 -9.12 -24.05 -8.25
CA ILE A 244 -10.11 -24.74 -9.07
C ILE A 244 -10.55 -23.83 -10.21
N SER A 245 -10.73 -24.39 -11.41
CA SER A 245 -11.29 -23.66 -12.54
C SER A 245 -12.17 -24.55 -13.42
N SER A 246 -13.19 -23.94 -14.00
CA SER A 246 -14.07 -24.54 -14.98
C SER A 246 -13.98 -23.75 -16.28
N ALA A 247 -13.81 -24.43 -17.40
CA ALA A 247 -13.81 -23.83 -18.73
C ALA A 247 -14.87 -24.49 -19.61
N ARG A 248 -15.42 -23.70 -20.53
CA ARG A 248 -16.28 -24.16 -21.62
C ARG A 248 -15.78 -23.56 -22.92
N ALA A 249 -15.68 -24.38 -23.96
CA ALA A 249 -15.34 -23.96 -25.31
C ALA A 249 -16.35 -24.49 -26.33
N VAL A 250 -16.74 -23.65 -27.30
CA VAL A 250 -17.63 -23.99 -28.40
C VAL A 250 -17.01 -23.47 -29.70
N PRO A 251 -16.40 -24.33 -30.53
CA PRO A 251 -15.85 -23.90 -31.79
C PRO A 251 -16.92 -23.34 -32.74
N GLN A 252 -16.61 -22.24 -33.43
CA GLN A 252 -17.54 -21.55 -34.33
C GLN A 252 -17.58 -22.15 -35.75
N ASP A 253 -16.51 -22.83 -36.16
CA ASP A 253 -16.32 -23.25 -37.56
C ASP A 253 -16.78 -24.69 -37.87
N GLU A 254 -17.50 -25.34 -36.94
CA GLU A 254 -18.03 -26.68 -37.20
C GLU A 254 -19.43 -26.55 -37.81
N GLY A 255 -19.54 -26.63 -39.13
CA GLY A 255 -20.82 -26.75 -39.87
C GLY A 255 -21.64 -28.01 -39.53
N ALA A 256 -21.26 -28.72 -38.47
CA ALA A 256 -21.95 -29.88 -37.92
C ALA A 256 -22.95 -29.40 -36.84
N SER A 257 -24.23 -29.59 -37.13
CA SER A 257 -25.28 -29.54 -36.12
C SER A 257 -25.48 -30.94 -35.53
N PRO A 258 -25.54 -31.13 -34.20
CA PRO A 258 -25.31 -30.13 -33.15
C PRO A 258 -23.83 -29.80 -32.95
N SER A 259 -23.53 -28.56 -32.52
CA SER A 259 -22.17 -28.09 -32.26
C SER A 259 -21.51 -28.85 -31.11
N LYS A 260 -20.21 -29.11 -31.23
CA LYS A 260 -19.43 -29.72 -30.14
C LYS A 260 -19.16 -28.72 -29.02
N VAL A 261 -19.40 -29.15 -27.78
CA VAL A 261 -19.11 -28.37 -26.58
C VAL A 261 -18.04 -29.09 -25.79
N TYR A 262 -16.93 -28.40 -25.51
CA TYR A 262 -15.86 -28.91 -24.69
C TYR A 262 -15.96 -28.29 -23.30
N ARG A 263 -15.84 -29.10 -22.25
CA ARG A 263 -15.78 -28.64 -20.87
C ARG A 263 -14.51 -29.16 -20.22
N ARG A 264 -13.93 -28.32 -19.37
CA ARG A 264 -12.75 -28.69 -18.59
C ARG A 264 -12.97 -28.31 -17.15
N LEU A 265 -12.86 -29.27 -16.25
CA LEU A 265 -12.68 -29.03 -14.82
C LEU A 265 -11.21 -29.24 -14.48
N TRP A 266 -10.60 -28.30 -13.77
CA TRP A 266 -9.21 -28.37 -13.35
C TRP A 266 -9.11 -27.97 -11.88
N SER A 267 -8.41 -28.76 -11.08
CA SER A 267 -8.07 -28.42 -9.71
C SER A 267 -6.62 -28.74 -9.40
N ARG A 268 -6.03 -27.98 -8.48
CA ARG A 268 -4.64 -28.13 -8.07
C ARG A 268 -4.49 -27.90 -6.59
N LEU A 269 -3.75 -28.79 -5.95
CA LEU A 269 -3.19 -28.60 -4.62
C LEU A 269 -1.67 -28.51 -4.77
N LYS A 270 -1.07 -27.44 -4.30
CA LYS A 270 0.38 -27.21 -4.37
C LYS A 270 0.91 -26.84 -3.00
N TRP A 271 2.05 -27.43 -2.65
CA TRP A 271 2.88 -27.02 -1.50
C TRP A 271 4.19 -26.46 -2.02
N ARG A 272 4.69 -25.41 -1.37
CA ARG A 272 5.98 -24.79 -1.64
C ARG A 272 6.71 -24.57 -0.32
N HIS A 273 7.98 -24.89 -0.30
CA HIS A 273 8.89 -24.67 0.82
C HIS A 273 10.08 -23.82 0.39
N ASP A 274 10.27 -22.67 1.03
CA ASP A 274 11.44 -21.81 0.84
C ASP A 274 12.63 -22.39 1.63
N LEU A 275 13.62 -22.98 0.94
CA LEU A 275 14.83 -23.55 1.55
C LEU A 275 15.81 -22.47 1.99
N ILE A 276 16.00 -21.45 1.14
CA ILE A 276 16.92 -20.33 1.35
C ILE A 276 16.21 -19.05 0.92
N ASP A 277 16.31 -18.00 1.74
CA ASP A 277 15.84 -16.65 1.42
C ASP A 277 16.81 -15.63 2.02
N SER A 278 17.76 -15.14 1.20
CA SER A 278 18.84 -14.24 1.62
C SER A 278 18.78 -12.86 0.96
N GLY A 279 17.65 -12.51 0.34
CA GLY A 279 17.43 -11.23 -0.37
C GLY A 279 18.12 -11.11 -1.74
N THR A 280 19.33 -11.67 -1.89
CA THR A 280 20.05 -11.80 -3.18
C THR A 280 19.85 -13.16 -3.84
N PHE A 281 19.53 -14.18 -3.06
CA PHE A 281 19.28 -15.53 -3.52
C PHE A 281 18.07 -16.12 -2.79
N THR A 282 17.18 -16.74 -3.55
CA THR A 282 16.06 -17.51 -3.01
C THR A 282 16.06 -18.88 -3.67
N LEU A 283 15.97 -19.94 -2.89
CA LEU A 283 15.77 -21.30 -3.37
C LEU A 283 14.52 -21.87 -2.72
N ALA A 284 13.60 -22.37 -3.53
CA ALA A 284 12.40 -23.03 -3.08
C ALA A 284 12.23 -24.38 -3.77
N VAL A 285 11.60 -25.32 -3.08
CA VAL A 285 11.10 -26.56 -3.66
C VAL A 285 9.59 -26.56 -3.61
N ASP A 286 8.97 -27.26 -4.55
CA ASP A 286 7.53 -27.39 -4.60
C ASP A 286 7.06 -28.77 -5.04
N GLY A 287 5.88 -29.14 -4.56
CA GLY A 287 5.17 -30.35 -4.95
C GLY A 287 3.71 -30.00 -5.24
N SER A 288 3.11 -30.61 -6.25
CA SER A 288 1.69 -30.40 -6.52
C SER A 288 1.00 -31.61 -7.11
N VAL A 289 -0.28 -31.74 -6.80
CA VAL A 289 -1.21 -32.68 -7.43
C VAL A 289 -2.21 -31.87 -8.25
N THR A 290 -2.42 -32.28 -9.49
CA THR A 290 -3.37 -31.66 -10.41
C THR A 290 -4.38 -32.69 -10.89
N LEU A 291 -5.66 -32.37 -10.77
CA LEU A 291 -6.77 -33.16 -11.29
C LEU A 291 -7.36 -32.41 -12.48
N ARG A 292 -7.55 -33.08 -13.61
CA ARG A 292 -8.15 -32.50 -14.80
C ARG A 292 -9.13 -33.47 -15.41
N ASP A 293 -10.36 -33.02 -15.58
CA ASP A 293 -11.40 -33.76 -16.30
C ASP A 293 -11.78 -32.95 -17.54
N TYR A 294 -11.85 -33.63 -18.68
CA TYR A 294 -12.23 -33.05 -19.96
C TYR A 294 -13.39 -33.84 -20.54
N THR A 295 -14.47 -33.14 -20.86
CA THR A 295 -15.66 -33.75 -21.48
C THR A 295 -15.98 -33.07 -22.79
N ARG A 296 -16.50 -33.86 -23.72
CA ARG A 296 -16.94 -33.44 -25.05
C ARG A 296 -18.40 -33.84 -25.20
N GLU A 297 -19.24 -32.85 -25.47
CA GLU A 297 -20.68 -33.04 -25.71
C GLU A 297 -20.98 -32.76 -27.18
N ARG A 298 -21.82 -33.60 -27.80
CA ARG A 298 -22.35 -33.37 -29.15
C ARG A 298 -23.82 -33.80 -29.18
N GLY A 299 -24.74 -32.83 -29.09
CA GLY A 299 -26.16 -33.14 -28.95
C GLY A 299 -26.45 -33.74 -27.58
N ASP A 300 -27.14 -34.89 -27.56
CA ASP A 300 -27.45 -35.63 -26.34
C ASP A 300 -26.34 -36.60 -25.92
N GLU A 301 -25.29 -36.75 -26.74
CA GLU A 301 -24.14 -37.60 -26.44
C GLU A 301 -23.12 -36.83 -25.60
N THR A 302 -22.84 -37.35 -24.40
CA THR A 302 -21.75 -36.87 -23.54
C THR A 302 -20.64 -37.91 -23.51
N GLU A 303 -19.47 -37.55 -24.05
CA GLU A 303 -18.27 -38.37 -24.06
C GLU A 303 -17.26 -37.80 -23.06
N ILE A 304 -16.82 -38.62 -22.11
CA ILE A 304 -15.69 -38.27 -21.25
C ILE A 304 -14.43 -38.59 -22.06
N ASP A 305 -13.78 -37.55 -22.57
CA ASP A 305 -12.58 -37.68 -23.42
C ASP A 305 -11.37 -38.08 -22.55
N GLU A 306 -11.20 -37.44 -21.39
CA GLU A 306 -9.96 -37.58 -20.62
C GLU A 306 -10.15 -37.29 -19.12
N ARG A 307 -9.55 -38.14 -18.28
CA ARG A 307 -9.36 -37.91 -16.84
C ARG A 307 -7.88 -38.01 -16.52
N LEU A 308 -7.22 -36.88 -16.29
CA LEU A 308 -5.82 -36.85 -15.90
C LEU A 308 -5.63 -36.58 -14.42
N ARG A 309 -4.73 -37.33 -13.81
CA ARG A 309 -4.21 -37.08 -12.47
C ARG A 309 -2.69 -36.99 -12.59
N MET A 310 -2.14 -35.88 -12.13
CA MET A 310 -0.72 -35.58 -12.30
C MET A 310 -0.11 -35.17 -10.98
N ALA A 311 1.07 -35.73 -10.68
CA ALA A 311 1.93 -35.25 -9.62
C ALA A 311 3.11 -34.51 -10.26
N SER A 312 3.56 -33.43 -9.64
CA SER A 312 4.81 -32.78 -10.01
C SER A 312 5.61 -32.40 -8.79
N ALA A 313 6.93 -32.43 -8.95
CA ALA A 313 7.88 -31.89 -8.00
C ALA A 313 8.85 -30.97 -8.74
N GLY A 314 9.33 -29.93 -8.08
CA GLY A 314 10.25 -29.00 -8.69
C GLY A 314 11.07 -28.20 -7.69
N ALA A 315 12.08 -27.52 -8.22
CA ALA A 315 12.91 -26.56 -7.53
C ALA A 315 12.98 -25.27 -8.34
N LEU A 316 13.02 -24.14 -7.64
CA LEU A 316 13.02 -22.82 -8.21
C LEU A 316 14.03 -21.94 -7.49
N ALA A 317 15.02 -21.46 -8.22
CA ALA A 317 16.03 -20.53 -7.75
C ALA A 317 15.80 -19.14 -8.37
N TYR A 318 15.87 -18.11 -7.55
CA TYR A 318 15.91 -16.70 -7.94
C TYR A 318 17.23 -16.09 -7.50
N ILE A 319 17.88 -15.39 -8.42
CA ILE A 319 19.14 -14.71 -8.17
C ILE A 319 18.96 -13.24 -8.54
N LYS A 320 19.08 -12.36 -7.56
CA LYS A 320 18.99 -10.91 -7.73
C LYS A 320 20.41 -10.34 -7.74
N GLY A 321 20.86 -9.95 -8.93
CA GLY A 321 22.05 -9.14 -9.11
C GLY A 321 21.76 -7.65 -8.91
N LYS A 322 22.78 -6.81 -9.06
CA LYS A 322 22.67 -5.35 -8.95
C LYS A 322 21.68 -4.77 -9.99
N ASP A 323 21.82 -5.24 -11.23
CA ASP A 323 21.05 -4.73 -12.39
C ASP A 323 20.27 -5.83 -13.13
N SER A 324 20.24 -7.04 -12.59
CA SER A 324 19.59 -8.20 -13.22
C SER A 324 18.86 -9.07 -12.22
N THR A 325 17.84 -9.79 -12.70
CA THR A 325 17.17 -10.84 -11.94
C THR A 325 17.10 -12.08 -12.82
N SER A 326 17.65 -13.19 -12.33
CA SER A 326 17.66 -14.47 -13.02
C SER A 326 16.76 -15.46 -12.29
N ARG A 327 16.04 -16.29 -13.05
CA ARG A 327 15.14 -17.32 -12.55
C ARG A 327 15.51 -18.65 -13.19
N PHE A 328 15.75 -19.68 -12.38
CA PHE A 328 16.03 -21.04 -12.83
C PHE A 328 15.02 -21.99 -12.20
N GLY A 329 14.31 -22.76 -13.02
CA GLY A 329 13.33 -23.73 -12.56
C GLY A 329 13.59 -25.10 -13.17
N LEU A 330 13.55 -26.13 -12.33
CA LEU A 330 13.54 -27.53 -12.75
C LEU A 330 12.30 -28.18 -12.19
N SER A 331 11.53 -28.89 -13.01
CA SER A 331 10.39 -29.66 -12.54
C SER A 331 10.22 -30.95 -13.32
N GLY A 332 9.78 -31.99 -12.60
CA GLY A 332 9.33 -33.26 -13.16
C GLY A 332 7.82 -33.40 -12.95
N ARG A 333 7.14 -34.03 -13.90
CA ARG A 333 5.71 -34.33 -13.81
C ARG A 333 5.48 -35.77 -14.25
N THR A 334 4.62 -36.48 -13.52
CA THR A 334 4.16 -37.82 -13.88
C THR A 334 2.64 -37.88 -13.80
N GLY A 335 2.04 -38.61 -14.75
CA GLY A 335 0.64 -39.03 -14.66
C GLY A 335 0.52 -40.25 -13.74
N PHE A 336 -0.64 -40.45 -13.14
CA PHE A 336 -0.97 -41.67 -12.41
C PHE A 336 -2.47 -41.98 -12.51
N ASP A 337 -2.84 -43.26 -12.46
CA ASP A 337 -4.23 -43.72 -12.53
C ASP A 337 -4.80 -44.08 -11.14
N ALA A 338 -4.26 -43.48 -10.09
CA ALA A 338 -4.80 -43.63 -8.75
C ALA A 338 -6.03 -42.73 -8.59
N TRP A 339 -7.05 -43.27 -7.91
CA TRP A 339 -8.39 -42.69 -7.67
C TRP A 339 -9.47 -43.11 -8.69
N VAL A 340 -9.40 -44.35 -9.15
CA VAL A 340 -10.61 -45.08 -9.53
C VAL A 340 -11.06 -45.85 -8.28
N LEU A 341 -11.99 -45.28 -7.52
CA LEU A 341 -12.70 -45.97 -6.44
C LEU A 341 -13.83 -46.88 -6.99
N SER A 342 -13.77 -47.25 -8.27
CA SER A 342 -14.77 -48.04 -8.99
C SER A 342 -14.09 -49.24 -9.63
N ALA A 343 -14.53 -50.44 -9.27
CA ALA A 343 -13.94 -51.72 -9.69
C ALA A 343 -13.48 -51.82 -11.16
N MET A 344 -12.27 -52.37 -11.32
CA MET A 344 -11.75 -53.22 -12.41
C MET A 344 -11.90 -52.75 -13.87
N GLU A 345 -10.81 -52.18 -14.40
CA GLU A 345 -10.24 -52.53 -15.72
C GLU A 345 -8.72 -52.24 -15.70
N PRO A 346 -7.86 -53.04 -16.37
CA PRO A 346 -6.41 -52.88 -16.25
C PRO A 346 -5.87 -51.70 -17.08
N ALA A 347 -5.01 -50.91 -16.44
CA ALA A 347 -4.43 -49.66 -16.94
C ALA A 347 -3.38 -49.83 -18.04
N GLN A 348 -3.36 -48.92 -19.01
CA GLN A 348 -2.22 -48.66 -19.90
C GLN A 348 -1.33 -47.57 -19.32
N THR A 349 -0.10 -47.91 -18.94
CA THR A 349 0.91 -46.97 -18.45
C THR A 349 1.41 -46.03 -19.55
N MET A 350 1.36 -44.72 -19.33
CA MET A 350 1.93 -43.68 -20.19
C MET A 350 3.38 -43.29 -19.80
N PRO A 351 4.24 -42.88 -20.75
CA PRO A 351 5.64 -42.55 -20.49
C PRO A 351 5.84 -41.19 -19.78
N SER A 352 6.81 -41.14 -18.87
CA SER A 352 7.27 -39.91 -18.20
C SER A 352 8.03 -38.99 -19.16
N THR A 353 7.80 -37.67 -19.10
CA THR A 353 8.57 -36.67 -19.87
C THR A 353 9.22 -35.63 -18.96
N TRP A 354 10.51 -35.36 -19.19
CA TRP A 354 11.26 -34.29 -18.53
C TRP A 354 11.36 -33.08 -19.47
N ARG A 355 11.06 -31.87 -18.99
CA ARG A 355 11.25 -30.63 -19.76
C ARG A 355 12.17 -29.66 -19.01
N PHE A 356 13.28 -29.30 -19.65
CA PHE A 356 14.11 -28.18 -19.23
C PHE A 356 13.60 -26.89 -19.86
N LYS A 357 13.31 -25.87 -19.04
CA LYS A 357 12.95 -24.53 -19.55
C LYS A 357 14.00 -23.52 -19.09
N ARG A 358 14.84 -23.08 -20.02
CA ARG A 358 15.78 -21.97 -19.81
C ARG A 358 15.05 -20.66 -20.13
N SER A 359 14.82 -19.80 -19.14
CA SER A 359 14.34 -18.43 -19.38
C SER A 359 15.52 -17.50 -19.61
N THR A 360 15.45 -16.70 -20.67
CA THR A 360 16.40 -15.61 -20.99
C THR A 360 16.36 -14.51 -19.93
N PRO A 361 17.46 -13.77 -19.72
CA PRO A 361 17.50 -12.66 -18.78
C PRO A 361 16.53 -11.54 -19.20
N ILE A 362 15.70 -11.08 -18.28
CA ILE A 362 14.81 -9.94 -18.48
C ILE A 362 15.62 -8.67 -18.23
N THR A 363 16.04 -7.98 -19.29
CA THR A 363 16.55 -6.61 -19.22
C THR A 363 15.38 -5.63 -19.09
N ARG A 364 15.53 -4.60 -18.24
CA ARG A 364 14.55 -3.52 -18.06
C ARG A 364 14.34 -2.72 -19.35
N SER A 365 13.45 -3.16 -20.21
CA SER A 365 12.72 -2.30 -21.17
C SER A 365 11.61 -3.13 -21.81
N GLY A 366 10.37 -2.66 -21.72
CA GLY A 366 9.26 -3.18 -22.52
C GLY A 366 8.38 -4.22 -21.81
N THR A 367 7.09 -3.89 -21.77
CA THR A 367 5.94 -4.71 -21.38
C THR A 367 5.94 -6.02 -22.17
N ASP A 368 6.44 -7.11 -21.59
CA ASP A 368 6.40 -8.45 -22.19
C ASP A 368 5.44 -9.33 -21.36
N CYS A 369 4.14 -9.20 -21.66
CA CYS A 369 3.11 -10.09 -21.12
C CYS A 369 3.21 -11.44 -21.83
N ARG A 370 4.10 -12.32 -21.35
CA ARG A 370 4.09 -13.73 -21.76
C ARG A 370 3.04 -14.50 -20.96
N LEU A 371 1.83 -14.59 -21.50
CA LEU A 371 0.87 -15.61 -21.10
C LEU A 371 1.32 -16.95 -21.71
N ILE A 372 1.65 -17.90 -20.83
CA ILE A 372 1.85 -19.29 -21.23
C ILE A 372 0.46 -19.92 -21.26
N PHE A 373 -0.11 -20.08 -22.46
CA PHE A 373 -1.19 -21.04 -22.66
C PHE A 373 -0.63 -22.47 -22.56
N PRO A 374 -1.33 -23.40 -21.87
CA PRO A 374 -0.94 -24.80 -21.80
C PRO A 374 -1.11 -25.54 -23.13
#